data_AF-A0A962UCR3-F1
#
_entry.id   AF-A0A962UCR3-F1
#
_cell.length_a   1.000
_cell.length_b   1.000
_cell.length_c   1.000
_cell.angle_alpha   90.00
_cell.angle_beta   90.00
_cell.angle_gamma   90.00
#
_symmetry.space_group_name_H-M   'P 1'
#
loop_
_entity.id
_entity.type
_entity.pdbx_description
1 polymer ?
#
loop_
_entity_poly.entity_id
_entity_poly.type
_entity_poly.pdbx_seq_one_letter_code
_entity_poly.pdbx_strand_id
1 'polypeptide(L)'
;MNNTTDDIQHLEAVLLEPLIPLITALDEADLHHEDLPLAMPGLLKSFLDPEVQAALPAGLRAAAAVYLEGLPGYRDGDLRRAALQHELRVALWDGEAFPIEEREIEELGLEEHRDG
;
A
#
# COMPACT_ATOMS: atom_id res chain seq x y z
N MET A 1 -2.44 22.72 20.69
CA MET A 1 -3.30 21.84 19.87
C MET A 1 -2.42 21.22 18.78
N ASN A 2 -1.39 20.46 19.16
CA ASN A 2 -0.38 19.97 18.20
C ASN A 2 -0.35 18.44 18.10
N ASN A 3 -0.77 17.73 19.15
CA ASN A 3 -0.65 16.27 19.20
C ASN A 3 -1.52 15.54 18.16
N THR A 4 -2.61 16.14 17.69
CA THR A 4 -3.62 15.45 16.89
C THR A 4 -3.24 15.34 15.41
N THR A 5 -2.59 16.37 14.85
CA THR A 5 -2.04 16.30 13.48
C THR A 5 -0.86 15.33 13.42
N ASP A 6 -0.09 15.25 14.50
CA ASP A 6 1.02 14.30 14.63
C ASP A 6 0.51 12.84 14.62
N ASP A 7 -0.66 12.54 15.22
CA ASP A 7 -1.23 11.19 15.28
C ASP A 7 -1.68 10.67 13.89
N ILE A 8 -2.30 11.52 13.07
CA ILE A 8 -2.74 11.16 11.70
C ILE A 8 -1.54 10.94 10.78
N GLN A 9 -0.58 11.86 10.82
CA GLN A 9 0.66 11.73 10.05
C GLN A 9 1.45 10.48 10.48
N HIS A 10 1.43 10.16 11.77
CA HIS A 10 2.02 8.93 12.28
C HIS A 10 1.29 7.69 11.75
N LEU A 11 -0.05 7.70 11.70
CA LEU A 11 -0.83 6.60 11.16
C LEU A 11 -0.56 6.37 9.67
N GLU A 12 -0.55 7.43 8.87
CA GLU A 12 -0.20 7.35 7.45
C GLU A 12 1.21 6.78 7.25
N ALA A 13 2.18 7.27 8.02
CA ALA A 13 3.56 6.77 7.98
C ALA A 13 3.65 5.27 8.33
N VAL A 14 2.94 4.82 9.36
CA VAL A 14 2.89 3.40 9.75
C VAL A 14 2.23 2.53 8.68
N LEU A 15 1.18 3.02 8.03
CA LEU A 15 0.48 2.28 6.98
C LEU A 15 1.33 2.17 5.70
N LEU A 16 2.10 3.21 5.37
CA LEU A 16 2.97 3.26 4.21
C LEU A 16 4.36 2.64 4.43
N GLU A 17 4.85 2.56 5.68
CA GLU A 17 6.18 2.04 6.01
C GLU A 17 6.53 0.73 5.29
N PRO A 18 5.64 -0.29 5.23
CA PRO A 18 5.95 -1.53 4.54
C PRO A 18 6.07 -1.39 3.02
N LEU A 19 5.43 -0.39 2.41
CA LEU A 19 5.43 -0.13 0.96
C LEU A 19 6.69 0.62 0.50
N ILE A 20 7.29 1.43 1.37
CA ILE A 20 8.45 2.29 1.04
C ILE A 20 9.64 1.49 0.46
N PRO A 21 10.07 0.35 1.04
CA PRO A 21 11.18 -0.42 0.47
C PRO A 21 10.91 -0.96 -0.93
N LEU A 22 9.65 -1.32 -1.22
CA LEU A 22 9.25 -1.77 -2.55
C LEU A 22 9.34 -0.62 -3.56
N ILE A 23 8.81 0.55 -3.21
CA ILE A 23 8.90 1.76 -4.06
C ILE A 23 10.36 2.14 -4.31
N THR A 24 11.19 2.12 -3.26
CA THR A 24 12.62 2.45 -3.37
C THR A 24 13.34 1.51 -4.35
N ALA A 25 13.04 0.21 -4.29
CA ALA A 25 13.61 -0.76 -5.20
C ALA A 25 13.13 -0.54 -6.65
N LEU A 26 11.85 -0.18 -6.83
CA LEU A 26 11.29 0.15 -8.15
C LEU A 26 11.94 1.39 -8.76
N ASP A 27 12.16 2.44 -7.96
CA ASP A 27 12.86 3.65 -8.39
C ASP A 27 14.32 3.34 -8.76
N GLU A 28 15.00 2.49 -8.00
CA GLU A 28 16.36 2.04 -8.31
C GLU A 28 16.41 1.23 -9.63
N ALA A 29 15.44 0.34 -9.86
CA ALA A 29 15.34 -0.42 -11.10
C ALA A 29 15.09 0.48 -12.32
N ASP A 30 14.23 1.50 -12.19
CA ASP A 30 13.97 2.50 -13.24
C ASP A 30 15.23 3.33 -13.56
N LEU A 31 15.96 3.77 -12.53
CA LEU A 31 17.24 4.46 -12.67
C LEU A 31 18.30 3.63 -13.40
N HIS A 32 18.27 2.31 -13.21
CA HIS A 32 19.16 1.38 -13.91
C HIS A 32 18.64 0.92 -15.28
N HIS A 33 17.51 1.47 -15.73
CA HIS A 33 16.83 1.09 -16.98
C HIS A 33 16.56 -0.42 -17.07
N GLU A 34 16.23 -1.05 -15.94
CA GLU A 34 15.67 -2.39 -15.97
C GLU A 34 14.29 -2.33 -16.66
N ASP A 35 14.05 -3.22 -17.63
CA ASP A 35 12.76 -3.29 -18.31
C ASP A 35 11.67 -3.73 -17.31
N LEU A 36 10.95 -2.74 -16.75
CA LEU A 36 9.82 -3.00 -15.88
C LEU A 36 8.61 -3.45 -16.71
N PRO A 37 7.81 -4.42 -16.23
CA PRO A 37 6.66 -4.93 -16.97
C PRO A 37 5.55 -3.88 -17.19
N LEU A 38 5.57 -2.75 -16.45
CA LEU A 38 4.66 -1.61 -16.57
C LEU A 38 5.38 -0.31 -16.15
N ALA A 39 4.90 0.84 -16.63
CA ALA A 39 5.37 2.16 -16.17
C ALA A 39 4.87 2.45 -14.74
N MET A 40 5.75 2.97 -13.87
CA MET A 40 5.35 3.54 -12.57
C MET A 40 4.38 4.72 -12.80
N PRO A 41 3.28 4.89 -12.04
CA PRO A 41 2.79 4.15 -10.86
C PRO A 41 1.85 2.96 -11.17
N GLY A 42 1.63 2.61 -12.44
CA GLY A 42 0.74 1.51 -12.84
C GLY A 42 1.17 0.13 -12.31
N LEU A 43 2.48 -0.06 -12.09
CA LEU A 43 3.02 -1.28 -11.52
C LEU A 43 2.54 -1.55 -10.09
N LEU A 44 2.36 -0.51 -9.27
CA LEU A 44 1.89 -0.67 -7.89
C LEU A 44 0.45 -1.19 -7.88
N LYS A 45 -0.46 -0.64 -8.69
CA LYS A 45 -1.87 -1.10 -8.72
C LYS A 45 -2.02 -2.55 -9.18
N SER A 46 -1.19 -2.99 -10.12
CA SER A 46 -1.20 -4.36 -10.64
C SER A 46 -0.21 -5.29 -9.95
N PHE A 47 0.41 -4.87 -8.83
CA PHE A 47 1.53 -5.60 -8.26
C PHE A 47 1.16 -7.02 -7.82
N LEU A 48 -0.04 -7.23 -7.29
CA LEU A 48 -0.50 -8.57 -6.89
C LEU A 48 -0.90 -9.48 -8.07
N ASP A 49 -0.87 -8.99 -9.30
CA ASP A 49 -1.09 -9.81 -10.48
C ASP A 49 0.04 -10.86 -10.61
N PRO A 50 -0.28 -12.17 -10.68
CA PRO A 50 0.71 -13.21 -10.86
C PRO A 50 1.61 -13.02 -12.10
N GLU A 51 1.10 -12.45 -13.18
CA GLU A 51 1.88 -12.18 -14.38
C GLU A 51 2.92 -11.08 -14.14
N VAL A 52 2.53 -10.04 -13.40
CA VAL A 52 3.45 -8.96 -12.99
C VAL A 52 4.53 -9.53 -12.06
N GLN A 53 4.15 -10.34 -11.07
CA GLN A 53 5.10 -11.01 -10.15
C GLN A 53 6.08 -11.92 -10.90
N ALA A 54 5.60 -12.67 -11.89
CA ALA A 54 6.43 -13.55 -12.69
C ALA A 54 7.42 -12.77 -13.59
N ALA A 55 7.00 -11.60 -14.06
CA ALA A 55 7.82 -10.72 -14.90
C ALA A 55 8.78 -9.82 -14.12
N LEU A 56 8.76 -9.84 -12.77
CA LEU A 56 9.65 -8.98 -11.97
C LEU A 56 11.13 -9.29 -12.25
N PRO A 57 11.94 -8.25 -12.56
CA PRO A 57 13.39 -8.32 -12.58
C PRO A 57 13.98 -8.92 -11.31
N ALA A 58 15.12 -9.59 -11.44
CA ALA A 58 15.76 -10.31 -10.33
C ALA A 58 16.09 -9.38 -9.15
N GLY A 59 16.47 -8.12 -9.42
CA GLY A 59 16.76 -7.11 -8.39
C GLY A 59 15.55 -6.76 -7.51
N LEU A 60 14.34 -6.86 -8.06
CA LEU A 60 13.10 -6.49 -7.36
C LEU A 60 12.48 -7.60 -6.53
N ARG A 61 12.84 -8.87 -6.81
CA ARG A 61 12.19 -10.04 -6.18
C ARG A 61 12.33 -10.07 -4.67
N ALA A 62 13.46 -9.60 -4.13
CA ALA A 62 13.69 -9.57 -2.69
C ALA A 62 12.77 -8.56 -1.98
N ALA A 63 12.70 -7.33 -2.49
CA ALA A 63 11.81 -6.29 -1.97
C ALA A 63 10.34 -6.70 -2.12
N ALA A 64 9.99 -7.29 -3.27
CA ALA A 64 8.66 -7.82 -3.53
C ALA A 64 8.25 -8.91 -2.53
N ALA A 65 9.13 -9.88 -2.28
CA ALA A 65 8.86 -10.95 -1.32
C ALA A 65 8.68 -10.40 0.10
N VAL A 66 9.52 -9.46 0.55
CA VAL A 66 9.38 -8.82 1.86
C VAL A 66 8.03 -8.10 1.99
N TYR A 67 7.63 -7.36 0.96
CA TYR A 67 6.35 -6.66 0.95
C TYR A 67 5.16 -7.63 1.04
N LEU A 68 5.15 -8.68 0.21
CA LEU A 68 4.09 -9.69 0.21
C LEU A 68 4.00 -10.43 1.55
N GLU A 69 5.13 -10.85 2.10
CA GLU A 69 5.22 -11.55 3.39
C GLU A 69 4.75 -10.67 4.58
N GLY A 70 4.91 -9.35 4.46
CA GLY A 70 4.42 -8.36 5.43
C GLY A 70 2.99 -7.87 5.16
N LEU A 71 2.33 -8.34 4.10
CA LEU A 71 0.98 -7.92 3.73
C LEU A 71 -0.05 -8.70 4.56
N PRO A 72 -0.93 -8.02 5.34
CA PRO A 72 -1.90 -8.73 6.17
C PRO A 72 -2.83 -9.61 5.34
N GLY A 73 -2.99 -10.87 5.75
CA GLY A 73 -3.77 -11.87 5.04
C GLY A 73 -2.98 -12.72 4.03
N TYR A 74 -1.81 -12.26 3.55
CA TYR A 74 -1.04 -12.99 2.54
C TYR A 74 -0.54 -14.35 3.06
N ARG A 75 0.10 -14.38 4.22
CA ARG A 75 0.61 -15.61 4.87
C ARG A 75 -0.49 -16.59 5.26
N ASP A 76 -1.68 -16.07 5.57
CA ASP A 76 -2.83 -16.87 5.99
C ASP A 76 -3.62 -17.42 4.78
N GLY A 77 -3.20 -17.08 3.56
CA GLY A 77 -3.92 -17.43 2.33
C GLY A 77 -5.21 -16.62 2.10
N ASP A 78 -5.46 -15.60 2.91
CA ASP A 78 -6.56 -14.65 2.72
C ASP A 78 -6.16 -13.60 1.68
N LEU A 79 -6.18 -14.03 0.42
CA LEU A 79 -5.80 -13.20 -0.73
C LEU A 79 -6.71 -11.99 -0.90
N ARG A 80 -7.98 -12.09 -0.47
CA ARG A 80 -8.91 -10.96 -0.54
C ARG A 80 -8.49 -9.86 0.44
N ARG A 81 -8.16 -10.23 1.67
CA ARG A 81 -7.64 -9.27 2.66
C ARG A 81 -6.31 -8.67 2.21
N ALA A 82 -5.40 -9.50 1.67
CA ALA A 82 -4.13 -9.03 1.14
C ALA A 82 -4.33 -7.99 0.01
N ALA A 83 -5.25 -8.27 -0.93
CA ALA A 83 -5.60 -7.34 -2.00
C ALA A 83 -6.11 -6.01 -1.47
N LEU A 84 -7.10 -6.02 -0.57
CA LEU A 84 -7.66 -4.79 0.03
C LEU A 84 -6.61 -3.97 0.79
N GLN A 85 -5.70 -4.64 1.52
CA GLN A 85 -4.63 -3.95 2.23
C GLN A 85 -3.61 -3.31 1.28
N HIS A 86 -3.32 -3.99 0.17
CA HIS A 86 -2.44 -3.43 -0.84
C HIS A 86 -3.10 -2.25 -1.57
N GLU A 87 -4.37 -2.38 -1.98
CA GLU A 87 -5.15 -1.30 -2.58
C GLU A 87 -5.19 -0.06 -1.68
N LEU A 88 -5.43 -0.23 -0.38
CA LEU A 88 -5.40 0.88 0.59
C LEU A 88 -4.03 1.57 0.63
N ARG A 89 -2.94 0.80 0.71
CA ARG A 89 -1.58 1.37 0.76
C ARG A 89 -1.24 2.12 -0.52
N VAL A 90 -1.65 1.60 -1.68
CA VAL A 90 -1.46 2.29 -2.97
C VAL A 90 -2.32 3.55 -3.04
N ALA A 91 -3.57 3.50 -2.60
CA ALA A 91 -4.44 4.68 -2.56
C ALA A 91 -3.89 5.77 -1.62
N LEU A 92 -3.33 5.40 -0.47
CA LEU A 92 -2.64 6.33 0.43
C LEU A 92 -1.40 6.93 -0.26
N TRP A 93 -0.59 6.10 -0.93
CA TRP A 93 0.59 6.56 -1.64
C TRP A 93 0.27 7.53 -2.79
N ASP A 94 -0.77 7.24 -3.57
CA ASP A 94 -1.22 8.06 -4.68
C ASP A 94 -1.99 9.32 -4.22
N GLY A 95 -2.26 9.45 -2.91
CA GLY A 95 -3.09 10.52 -2.33
C GLY A 95 -4.58 10.40 -2.67
N GLU A 96 -5.02 9.23 -3.17
CA GLU A 96 -6.43 8.91 -3.43
C GLU A 96 -7.20 8.56 -2.14
N ALA A 97 -6.48 8.13 -1.09
CA ALA A 97 -7.00 7.91 0.25
C ALA A 97 -6.20 8.72 1.27
N PHE A 98 -6.84 9.07 2.38
CA PHE A 98 -6.20 9.69 3.52
C PHE A 98 -6.88 9.24 4.82
N PRO A 99 -6.12 9.06 5.91
CA PRO A 99 -6.72 8.84 7.22
C PRO A 99 -7.57 10.04 7.64
N ILE A 100 -8.71 9.76 8.27
CA ILE A 100 -9.61 10.75 8.85
C ILE A 100 -9.81 10.46 10.33
N GLU A 101 -10.13 11.49 11.10
CA GLU A 101 -10.42 11.38 12.52
C GLU A 101 -11.85 10.90 12.79
N GLU A 102 -12.08 10.36 13.98
CA GLU A 102 -13.42 9.96 14.42
C GLU A 102 -14.41 11.13 14.41
N ARG A 103 -13.97 12.34 14.79
CA ARG A 103 -14.79 13.55 14.66
C ARG A 103 -15.16 13.88 13.21
N GLU A 104 -14.29 13.60 12.25
CA GLU A 104 -14.57 13.83 10.83
C GLU A 104 -15.57 12.79 10.32
N ILE A 105 -15.52 11.56 10.84
CA ILE A 105 -16.53 10.52 10.59
C ILE A 105 -17.91 10.98 11.10
N GLU A 106 -17.97 11.51 12.33
CA GLU A 106 -19.20 12.09 12.91
C GLU A 106 -19.72 13.27 12.08
N GLU A 107 -18.85 14.22 11.71
CA GLU A 107 -19.20 15.39 10.90
C GLU A 107 -19.70 15.03 9.49
N LEU A 108 -19.17 13.95 8.91
CA LEU A 108 -19.61 13.42 7.62
C LEU A 108 -20.86 12.52 7.73
N GLY A 109 -21.32 12.22 8.94
CA GLY A 109 -22.45 11.33 9.19
C GLY A 109 -22.21 9.90 8.71
N LEU A 110 -20.94 9.46 8.70
CA LEU A 110 -20.51 8.15 8.21
C LEU A 110 -20.50 7.08 9.31
N GLU A 111 -21.12 7.36 10.44
CA GLU A 111 -21.21 6.44 11.56
C GLU A 111 -21.89 5.12 11.15
N GLU A 112 -21.23 4.02 11.48
CA GLU A 112 -21.73 2.68 11.22
C GLU A 112 -23.02 2.47 12.02
N HIS A 113 -24.18 2.56 11.36
CA HIS A 113 -25.45 2.17 11.96
C HIS A 113 -25.42 0.66 12.19
N ARG A 114 -25.03 0.25 13.40
CA ARG A 114 -25.22 -1.12 13.85
C ARG A 114 -26.72 -1.34 14.02
N ASP A 115 -27.35 -1.89 12.97
CA ASP A 115 -28.65 -2.54 13.11
C ASP A 115 -28.47 -3.68 14.13
N GLY A 116 -29.09 -3.51 15.30
CA GLY A 116 -28.98 -4.40 16.46
C GLY A 116 -29.67 -5.74 16.30
#